data_AF-A0A1C2J515-F1
#
_entry.id   AF-A0A1C2J515-F1
#
_cell.length_a   1.000
_cell.length_b   1.000
_cell.length_c   1.000
_cell.angle_alpha   90.00
_cell.angle_beta   90.00
_cell.angle_gamma   90.00
#
_symmetry.space_group_name_H-M   'P 1'
#
loop_
_entity.id
_entity.type
_entity.pdbx_description
1 polymer ?
#
loop_
_entity_poly.entity_id
_entity_poly.type
_entity_poly.pdbx_seq_one_letter_code
_entity_poly.pdbx_strand_id
1 'polypeptide(L)'
;MCNVGAVPAEGPAPRIWTIGHGARSLEEFIDMLRADGVQELVDVRKMPRSRHNPQFNGDTLPTALAPLGIGYRHAEALGGLRRGRVDSPNGAWRNASFRAYADYMQTAPFQKGLEALETLARRRRTVLLCAETLPWRCHRFLIADVLTAQGFTVDHLLTPGHDQRHCLSPWARRRPDGGIWYPAPDPLPLQEGSHRSP
;
A
#
# COMPACT_ATOMS: atom_id res chain seq x y z
N MET A 1 -0.07 -17.91 9.43
CA MET A 1 0.27 -18.30 8.05
C MET A 1 -0.24 -17.22 7.12
N CYS A 2 0.61 -16.64 6.27
CA CYS A 2 0.16 -15.65 5.28
C CYS A 2 -0.81 -16.33 4.31
N ASN A 3 -1.97 -15.73 4.05
CA ASN A 3 -2.91 -16.25 3.07
C ASN A 3 -2.38 -15.88 1.68
N VAL A 4 -1.39 -16.64 1.21
CA VAL A 4 -0.85 -16.51 -0.14
C VAL A 4 -1.88 -17.16 -1.06
N GLY A 5 -2.97 -16.43 -1.35
CA GLY A 5 -3.93 -16.85 -2.37
C GLY A 5 -3.18 -16.94 -3.70
N ALA A 6 -2.71 -18.14 -3.99
CA ALA A 6 -1.72 -18.44 -5.00
C ALA A 6 -2.24 -18.07 -6.40
N VAL A 7 -1.45 -17.29 -7.12
CA VAL A 7 -1.52 -17.23 -8.57
C VAL A 7 -0.21 -17.85 -9.07
N PRO A 8 -0.23 -18.96 -9.80
CA PRO A 8 0.97 -19.44 -10.47
C PRO A 8 1.15 -18.59 -11.73
N ALA A 9 2.22 -17.80 -11.78
CA ALA A 9 2.74 -17.26 -13.02
C ALA A 9 4.12 -17.88 -13.22
N GLU A 10 4.38 -18.45 -14.40
CA GLU A 10 5.71 -18.92 -14.77
C GLU A 10 6.67 -17.72 -14.85
N GLY A 11 7.70 -17.74 -14.00
CA GLY A 11 8.68 -16.65 -13.84
C GLY A 11 8.66 -16.02 -12.44
N PRO A 12 9.73 -15.29 -12.04
CA PRO A 12 9.75 -14.61 -10.75
C PRO A 12 8.68 -13.52 -10.72
N ALA A 13 7.82 -13.53 -9.70
CA ALA A 13 6.80 -12.52 -9.46
C ALA A 13 7.40 -11.09 -9.54
N PRO A 14 6.77 -10.13 -10.23
CA PRO A 14 7.25 -8.76 -10.26
C PRO A 14 7.32 -8.20 -8.83
N ARG A 15 8.33 -7.38 -8.54
CA ARG A 15 8.60 -6.87 -7.20
C ARG A 15 8.38 -5.37 -7.13
N ILE A 16 7.84 -4.91 -6.01
CA ILE A 16 7.67 -3.49 -5.71
C ILE A 16 7.87 -3.25 -4.20
N TRP A 17 8.45 -2.11 -3.85
CA TRP A 17 8.74 -1.76 -2.47
C TRP A 17 7.79 -0.68 -1.97
N THR A 18 7.70 -0.54 -0.66
CA THR A 18 7.06 0.64 -0.05
C THR A 18 7.94 1.24 1.02
N ILE A 19 7.92 2.55 1.17
CA ILE A 19 8.65 3.28 2.19
C ILE A 19 7.79 4.38 2.82
N GLY A 20 8.07 4.66 4.10
CA GLY A 20 7.54 5.80 4.83
C GLY A 20 8.65 6.76 5.18
N HIS A 21 8.51 8.03 4.83
CA HIS A 21 9.54 9.00 5.22
C HIS A 21 9.52 9.25 6.73
N GLY A 22 8.36 9.20 7.39
CA GLY A 22 8.25 9.41 8.83
C GLY A 22 8.92 10.70 9.27
N ALA A 23 9.78 10.59 10.28
CA ALA A 23 10.66 11.64 10.78
C ALA A 23 12.14 11.44 10.37
N ARG A 24 12.42 10.65 9.33
CA ARG A 24 13.79 10.38 8.87
C ARG A 24 14.48 11.62 8.35
N SER A 25 15.79 11.65 8.46
CA SER A 25 16.60 12.57 7.65
C SER A 25 16.48 12.21 6.17
N LEU A 26 16.76 13.18 5.29
CA LEU A 26 16.82 12.93 3.85
C LEU A 26 17.95 11.95 3.50
N GLU A 27 19.07 12.01 4.23
CA GLU A 27 20.23 11.13 4.06
C GLU A 27 19.88 9.66 4.33
N GLU A 28 19.32 9.36 5.51
CA GLU A 28 18.89 7.99 5.85
C GLU A 28 17.89 7.46 4.82
N PHE A 29 16.94 8.31 4.41
CA PHE A 29 15.95 7.95 3.40
C PHE A 29 16.61 7.59 2.06
N ILE A 30 17.54 8.42 1.57
CA ILE A 30 18.27 8.18 0.33
C ILE A 30 19.10 6.90 0.42
N ASP A 31 19.78 6.67 1.54
CA ASP A 31 20.60 5.47 1.73
C ASP A 31 19.75 4.20 1.68
N MET A 32 18.54 4.22 2.25
CA MET A 32 17.59 3.12 2.11
C MET A 32 17.18 2.90 0.65
N LEU A 33 16.89 3.96 -0.10
CA LEU A 33 16.56 3.83 -1.54
C LEU A 33 17.72 3.24 -2.35
N ARG A 34 18.95 3.65 -2.04
CA ARG A 34 20.16 3.21 -2.75
C ARG A 34 20.58 1.79 -2.40
N ALA A 35 20.46 1.41 -1.13
CA ALA A 35 20.73 0.04 -0.66
C ALA A 35 19.85 -0.97 -1.41
N ASP A 36 18.62 -0.57 -1.73
CA ASP A 36 17.71 -1.34 -2.56
C ASP A 36 17.84 -1.07 -4.05
N GLY A 37 18.70 -0.18 -4.53
CA GLY A 37 18.80 0.10 -5.97
C GLY A 37 17.48 0.56 -6.60
N VAL A 38 16.67 1.33 -5.85
CA VAL A 38 15.44 1.94 -6.34
C VAL A 38 15.76 2.83 -7.53
N GLN A 39 14.94 2.73 -8.59
CA GLN A 39 15.07 3.52 -9.81
C GLN A 39 13.94 4.56 -9.96
N GLU A 40 12.80 4.30 -9.32
CA GLU A 40 11.62 5.16 -9.43
C GLU A 40 10.89 5.22 -8.08
N LEU A 41 10.68 6.43 -7.57
CA LEU A 41 9.87 6.70 -6.40
C LEU A 41 8.49 7.22 -6.85
N VAL A 42 7.45 6.48 -6.47
CA VAL A 42 6.06 6.86 -6.71
C VAL A 42 5.45 7.36 -5.41
N ASP A 43 5.18 8.65 -5.37
CA ASP A 43 4.53 9.30 -4.25
C ASP A 43 3.01 9.09 -4.30
N VAL A 44 2.47 8.37 -3.32
CA VAL A 44 1.04 8.08 -3.19
C VAL A 44 0.37 8.95 -2.12
N ARG A 45 1.00 10.05 -1.69
CA ARG A 45 0.37 11.02 -0.79
C ARG A 45 -0.62 11.86 -1.59
N LYS A 46 -1.82 12.10 -1.05
CA LYS A 46 -2.78 13.02 -1.70
C LYS A 46 -2.19 14.43 -1.83
N MET A 47 -1.48 14.88 -0.82
CA MET A 47 -0.82 16.18 -0.77
C MET A 47 0.64 15.94 -0.38
N PRO A 48 1.59 15.97 -1.33
CA PRO A 48 3.00 15.76 -1.06
C PRO A 48 3.65 17.04 -0.52
N ARG A 49 3.09 17.60 0.55
CA ARG A 49 3.56 18.84 1.19
C ARG A 49 3.45 18.73 2.70
N SER A 50 4.49 19.17 3.40
CA SER A 50 4.59 19.23 4.86
C SER A 50 5.45 20.41 5.28
N ARG A 51 5.02 21.13 6.32
CA ARG A 51 5.83 22.15 6.98
C ARG A 51 6.89 21.55 7.90
N HIS A 52 6.60 20.40 8.49
CA HIS A 52 7.52 19.70 9.42
C HIS A 52 8.60 18.91 8.68
N ASN A 53 8.29 18.46 7.47
CA ASN A 53 9.16 17.60 6.66
C ASN A 53 9.33 18.18 5.24
N PRO A 54 9.80 19.43 5.09
CA PRO A 54 9.87 20.11 3.80
C PRO A 54 10.82 19.43 2.80
N GLN A 55 11.84 18.72 3.28
CA GLN A 55 12.77 17.92 2.45
C GLN A 55 12.08 16.81 1.65
N PHE A 56 10.91 16.37 2.12
CA PHE A 56 10.08 15.37 1.43
C PHE A 56 8.94 16.01 0.64
N ASN A 57 8.92 17.32 0.40
CA ASN A 57 7.87 17.93 -0.41
C ASN A 57 8.05 17.59 -1.90
N GLY A 58 6.95 17.53 -2.65
CA GLY A 58 6.97 17.19 -4.08
C GLY A 58 7.68 18.22 -4.97
N ASP A 59 7.99 19.41 -4.46
CA ASP A 59 8.81 20.44 -5.12
C ASP A 59 10.29 20.36 -4.72
N THR A 60 10.63 19.60 -3.69
CA THR A 60 11.98 19.53 -3.10
C THR A 60 12.62 18.16 -3.30
N LEU A 61 11.89 17.09 -2.98
CA LEU A 61 12.36 15.72 -3.06
C LEU A 61 12.85 15.32 -4.47
N PRO A 62 12.19 15.70 -5.59
CA PRO A 62 12.69 15.34 -6.92
C PRO A 62 14.10 15.88 -7.21
N THR A 63 14.39 17.10 -6.74
CA THR A 63 15.71 17.74 -6.90
C THR A 63 16.80 16.98 -6.13
N ALA A 64 16.47 16.44 -4.96
CA ALA A 64 17.39 15.61 -4.18
C ALA A 64 17.63 14.23 -4.81
N LEU A 65 16.61 13.67 -5.48
CA LEU A 65 16.67 12.35 -6.11
C LEU A 65 17.35 12.35 -7.49
N ALA A 66 17.25 13.46 -8.24
CA ALA A 66 17.75 13.54 -9.61
C ALA A 66 19.25 13.25 -9.77
N PRO A 67 20.17 13.79 -8.94
CA PRO A 67 21.60 13.46 -9.01
C PRO A 67 21.92 11.98 -8.76
N LEU A 68 21.00 11.25 -8.13
CA LEU A 68 21.13 9.82 -7.85
C LEU A 68 20.56 8.93 -8.96
N GLY A 69 19.98 9.54 -10.01
CA GLY A 69 19.30 8.82 -11.09
C GLY A 69 17.97 8.20 -10.68
N ILE A 70 17.37 8.62 -9.56
CA ILE A 70 16.09 8.12 -9.08
C ILE A 70 14.98 9.00 -9.63
N GLY A 71 14.09 8.41 -10.43
CA GLY A 71 12.89 9.09 -10.93
C GLY A 71 11.89 9.40 -9.81
N TYR A 72 11.12 10.47 -9.97
CA TYR A 72 10.04 10.83 -9.07
C TYR A 72 8.73 10.99 -9.85
N ARG A 73 7.66 10.38 -9.36
CA ARG A 73 6.31 10.52 -9.90
C ARG A 73 5.30 10.68 -8.78
N HIS A 74 4.44 11.68 -8.89
CA HIS A 74 3.26 11.79 -8.03
C HIS A 74 2.08 11.02 -8.64
N ALA A 75 1.51 10.08 -7.88
CA ALA A 75 0.35 9.28 -8.28
C ALA A 75 -0.88 9.67 -7.46
N GLU A 76 -1.48 10.82 -7.78
CA GLU A 76 -2.65 11.36 -7.06
C GLU A 76 -3.85 10.38 -7.04
N ALA A 77 -4.03 9.61 -8.11
CA ALA A 77 -5.05 8.56 -8.20
C ALA A 77 -4.88 7.45 -7.15
N LEU A 78 -3.69 7.29 -6.57
CA LEU A 78 -3.42 6.35 -5.48
C LEU A 78 -3.38 7.05 -4.11
N GLY A 79 -3.62 8.36 -4.09
CA GLY A 79 -3.66 9.22 -2.92
C GLY A 79 -4.66 8.76 -1.84
N GLY A 80 -4.24 8.82 -0.58
CA GLY A 80 -5.12 8.62 0.58
C GLY A 80 -6.16 9.74 0.78
N LEU A 81 -6.66 9.91 2.02
CA LEU A 81 -7.64 10.94 2.42
C LEU A 81 -8.91 10.94 1.52
N ARG A 82 -9.58 9.79 1.51
CA ARG A 82 -10.84 9.54 0.80
C ARG A 82 -12.03 9.65 1.74
N ARG A 83 -13.20 9.98 1.17
CA ARG A 83 -14.46 10.09 1.92
C ARG A 83 -15.17 8.73 1.88
N GLY A 84 -15.64 8.27 3.03
CA GLY A 84 -16.38 7.01 3.14
C GLY A 84 -17.84 7.16 2.73
N ARG A 85 -18.52 6.02 2.61
CA ARG A 85 -19.97 5.90 2.42
C ARG A 85 -20.59 5.03 3.51
N VAL A 86 -21.89 5.21 3.74
CA VAL A 86 -22.64 4.52 4.82
C VAL A 86 -22.76 3.02 4.55
N ASP A 87 -22.97 2.65 3.30
CA ASP A 87 -23.19 1.29 2.80
C ASP A 87 -21.91 0.68 2.22
N SER A 88 -20.78 0.87 2.92
CA SER A 88 -19.49 0.31 2.50
C SER A 88 -19.51 -1.23 2.54
N PRO A 89 -19.15 -1.92 1.45
CA PRO A 89 -18.97 -3.37 1.47
C PRO A 89 -17.69 -3.80 2.23
N ASN A 90 -16.82 -2.85 2.59
CA ASN A 90 -15.52 -3.09 3.20
C ASN A 90 -15.60 -3.11 4.74
N GLY A 91 -16.52 -3.90 5.26
CA GLY A 91 -16.87 -3.98 6.68
C GLY A 91 -15.79 -4.56 7.60
N ALA A 92 -14.73 -5.20 7.09
CA ALA A 92 -13.64 -5.72 7.92
C ALA A 92 -12.84 -4.63 8.62
N TRP A 93 -12.68 -3.47 7.96
CA TRP A 93 -11.94 -2.35 8.50
C TRP A 93 -12.75 -1.69 9.60
N ARG A 94 -12.21 -1.56 10.83
CA ARG A 94 -12.83 -0.75 11.90
C ARG A 94 -12.56 0.74 11.68
N ASN A 95 -11.33 1.07 11.29
CA ASN A 95 -10.91 2.44 11.00
C ASN A 95 -11.65 3.02 9.78
N ALA A 96 -12.32 4.17 9.97
CA ALA A 96 -13.15 4.79 8.93
C ALA A 96 -12.34 5.25 7.70
N SER A 97 -11.11 5.72 7.88
CA SER A 97 -10.25 6.15 6.76
C SER A 97 -9.78 4.98 5.91
N PHE A 98 -9.47 3.83 6.53
CA PHE A 98 -9.12 2.60 5.81
C PHE A 98 -10.31 2.06 5.01
N ARG A 99 -11.49 2.02 5.64
CA ARG A 99 -12.74 1.63 4.98
C ARG A 99 -13.06 2.54 3.79
N ALA A 100 -12.97 3.87 3.98
CA ALA A 100 -13.16 4.85 2.92
C ALA A 100 -12.15 4.69 1.77
N TYR A 101 -10.90 4.33 2.08
CA TYR A 101 -9.90 4.06 1.05
C TYR A 101 -10.21 2.76 0.30
N ALA A 102 -10.61 1.69 0.99
CA ALA A 102 -11.03 0.43 0.39
C ALA A 102 -12.24 0.59 -0.54
N ASP A 103 -13.18 1.50 -0.21
CA ASP A 103 -14.27 1.88 -1.11
C ASP A 103 -13.75 2.59 -2.36
N TYR A 104 -12.83 3.54 -2.18
CA TYR A 104 -12.23 4.26 -3.30
C TYR A 104 -11.44 3.35 -4.25
N MET A 105 -10.82 2.28 -3.74
CA MET A 105 -10.13 1.28 -4.56
C MET A 105 -11.05 0.64 -5.61
N GLN A 106 -12.37 0.66 -5.43
CA GLN A 106 -13.33 0.11 -6.40
C GLN A 106 -13.63 1.07 -7.57
N THR A 107 -13.03 2.27 -7.59
CA THR A 107 -13.35 3.30 -8.59
C THR A 107 -12.42 3.23 -9.80
N ALA A 108 -12.93 3.61 -10.97
CA ALA A 108 -12.14 3.64 -12.21
C ALA A 108 -10.85 4.50 -12.13
N PRO A 109 -10.84 5.68 -11.46
CA PRO A 109 -9.60 6.43 -11.28
C PRO A 109 -8.52 5.66 -10.52
N PHE A 110 -8.89 4.93 -9.46
CA PHE A 110 -7.93 4.10 -8.73
C PHE A 110 -7.39 2.97 -9.61
N GLN A 111 -8.28 2.25 -10.30
CA GLN A 111 -7.89 1.13 -11.17
C GLN A 111 -6.90 1.58 -12.26
N LYS A 112 -7.19 2.70 -12.93
CA LYS A 112 -6.27 3.29 -13.91
C LYS A 112 -4.92 3.69 -13.30
N GLY A 113 -4.93 4.21 -12.07
CA GLY A 113 -3.71 4.53 -11.34
C GLY A 113 -2.89 3.30 -10.98
N LEU A 114 -3.56 2.21 -10.60
CA LEU A 114 -2.94 0.93 -10.27
C LEU A 114 -2.30 0.29 -11.53
N GLU A 115 -3.02 0.24 -12.65
CA GLU A 115 -2.49 -0.26 -13.93
C GLU A 115 -1.22 0.48 -14.38
N ALA A 116 -1.22 1.80 -14.24
CA ALA A 116 -0.05 2.64 -14.55
C ALA A 116 1.13 2.31 -13.62
N LEU A 117 0.87 2.09 -12.32
CA LEU A 117 1.88 1.70 -11.35
C LEU A 117 2.44 0.30 -11.67
N GLU A 118 1.59 -0.67 -11.97
CA GLU A 118 2.01 -2.03 -12.30
C GLU A 118 2.88 -2.08 -13.56
N THR A 119 2.48 -1.33 -14.59
CA THR A 119 3.25 -1.19 -15.84
C THR A 119 4.65 -0.63 -15.57
N LEU A 120 4.74 0.37 -14.68
CA LEU A 120 6.00 0.98 -14.27
C LEU A 120 6.86 0.01 -13.45
N ALA A 121 6.29 -0.64 -12.45
CA ALA A 121 6.98 -1.55 -11.54
C ALA A 121 7.49 -2.83 -12.24
N ARG A 122 6.89 -3.23 -13.36
CA ARG A 122 7.41 -4.32 -14.21
C ARG A 122 8.67 -3.93 -15.01
N ARG A 123 8.91 -2.63 -15.19
CA ARG A 123 10.03 -2.10 -16.01
C ARG A 123 11.15 -1.51 -15.17
N ARG A 124 10.82 -1.00 -13.97
CA ARG A 124 11.74 -0.28 -13.10
C ARG A 124 11.60 -0.76 -11.68
N ARG A 125 12.70 -0.70 -10.92
CA ARG A 125 12.67 -0.98 -9.49
C ARG A 125 11.95 0.15 -8.75
N THR A 126 10.65 -0.02 -8.50
CA THR A 126 9.75 1.03 -8.01
C THR A 126 9.49 0.94 -6.52
N VAL A 127 9.50 2.07 -5.81
CA VAL A 127 9.08 2.18 -4.41
C VAL A 127 7.88 3.13 -4.25
N LEU A 128 6.91 2.75 -3.42
CA LEU A 128 5.77 3.59 -3.03
C LEU A 128 6.08 4.42 -1.78
N LEU A 129 5.98 5.74 -1.88
CA LEU A 129 6.18 6.67 -0.75
C LEU A 129 4.86 7.09 -0.10
N CYS A 130 4.79 6.98 1.23
CA CYS A 130 3.78 7.64 2.09
C CYS A 130 4.50 8.40 3.24
N ALA A 131 3.75 9.20 4.01
CA ALA A 131 4.30 9.95 5.14
C ALA A 131 4.54 9.09 6.40
N GLU A 132 3.65 8.13 6.67
CA GLU A 132 3.70 7.28 7.86
C GLU A 132 4.84 6.25 7.77
N THR A 133 5.58 6.01 8.86
CA THR A 133 6.66 5.01 8.90
C THR A 133 6.11 3.59 8.81
N LEU A 134 5.03 3.29 9.53
CA LEU A 134 4.49 1.94 9.64
C LEU A 134 3.43 1.66 8.56
N PRO A 135 3.64 0.71 7.64
CA PRO A 135 2.73 0.51 6.51
C PRO A 135 1.31 0.22 6.98
N TRP A 136 1.10 -0.63 7.99
CA TRP A 136 -0.22 -0.97 8.57
C TRP A 136 -0.99 0.21 9.21
N ARG A 137 -0.40 1.41 9.25
CA ARG A 137 -1.05 2.65 9.71
C ARG A 137 -1.34 3.65 8.57
N CYS A 138 -0.94 3.35 7.32
CA CYS A 138 -1.20 4.17 6.14
C CYS A 138 -1.94 3.39 5.04
N HIS A 139 -2.63 4.11 4.15
CA HIS A 139 -3.33 3.56 2.99
C HIS A 139 -2.42 2.78 2.03
N ARG A 140 -1.11 3.00 2.06
CA ARG A 140 -0.16 2.21 1.25
C ARG A 140 -0.20 0.71 1.57
N PHE A 141 -0.67 0.31 2.75
CA PHE A 141 -0.90 -1.10 3.06
C PHE A 141 -2.00 -1.70 2.19
N LEU A 142 -3.07 -0.95 1.92
CA LEU A 142 -4.17 -1.42 1.06
C LEU A 142 -3.76 -1.44 -0.42
N ILE A 143 -2.84 -0.55 -0.83
CA ILE A 143 -2.20 -0.65 -2.16
C ILE A 143 -1.36 -1.93 -2.22
N ALA A 144 -0.59 -2.23 -1.17
CA ALA A 144 0.20 -3.46 -1.09
C ALA A 144 -0.68 -4.72 -1.10
N ASP A 145 -1.85 -4.69 -0.46
CA ASP A 145 -2.83 -5.78 -0.52
C ASP A 145 -3.26 -6.05 -1.96
N VAL A 146 -3.68 -5.03 -2.72
CA VAL A 146 -4.15 -5.24 -4.11
C VAL A 146 -3.00 -5.65 -5.04
N LEU A 147 -1.80 -5.10 -4.87
CA LEU A 147 -0.61 -5.52 -5.64
C LEU A 147 -0.25 -6.98 -5.36
N THR A 148 -0.30 -7.39 -4.10
CA THR A 148 -0.05 -8.79 -3.69
C THR A 148 -1.12 -9.71 -4.27
N ALA A 149 -2.38 -9.26 -4.29
CA ALA A 149 -3.42 -9.97 -5.00
C ALA A 149 -3.08 -10.06 -6.51
N GLN A 150 -2.60 -9.00 -7.14
CA GLN A 150 -2.17 -9.01 -8.56
C GLN A 150 -0.87 -9.78 -8.83
N GLY A 151 -0.36 -10.53 -7.85
CA GLY A 151 0.79 -11.41 -8.01
C GLY A 151 2.13 -10.68 -7.88
N PHE A 152 2.14 -9.43 -7.42
CA PHE A 152 3.38 -8.77 -7.04
C PHE A 152 3.90 -9.32 -5.72
N THR A 153 5.21 -9.46 -5.64
CA THR A 153 5.91 -9.47 -4.36
C THR A 153 6.03 -8.03 -3.87
N VAL A 154 5.49 -7.75 -2.68
CA VAL A 154 5.60 -6.43 -2.05
C VAL A 154 6.45 -6.51 -0.78
N ASP A 155 7.49 -5.68 -0.69
CA ASP A 155 8.36 -5.59 0.50
C ASP A 155 8.31 -4.17 1.09
N HIS A 156 8.23 -4.06 2.41
CA HIS A 156 8.20 -2.79 3.12
C HIS A 156 9.59 -2.45 3.65
N LEU A 157 10.18 -1.35 3.16
CA LEU A 157 11.44 -0.80 3.67
C LEU A 157 11.16 -0.13 5.02
N LEU A 158 11.43 -0.84 6.12
CA LEU A 158 11.06 -0.39 7.46
C LEU A 158 12.18 0.38 8.14
N THR A 159 13.40 -0.12 8.08
CA THR A 159 14.62 0.49 8.63
C THR A 159 15.82 0.09 7.76
N PRO A 160 16.97 0.78 7.86
CA PRO A 160 18.17 0.38 7.11
C PRO A 160 18.50 -1.10 7.30
N GLY A 161 18.60 -1.84 6.18
CA GLY A 161 18.93 -3.27 6.17
C GLY A 161 17.82 -4.21 6.67
N HIS A 162 16.60 -3.72 6.92
CA HIS A 162 15.49 -4.55 7.37
C HIS A 162 14.19 -4.23 6.65
N ASP A 163 13.79 -5.21 5.85
CA ASP A 163 12.56 -5.20 5.07
C ASP A 163 11.57 -6.22 5.61
N GLN A 164 10.29 -5.91 5.50
CA GLN A 164 9.22 -6.84 5.84
C GLN A 164 8.39 -7.17 4.61
N ARG A 165 8.32 -8.47 4.27
CA ARG A 165 7.39 -8.99 3.26
C ARG A 165 5.95 -8.64 3.63
N HIS A 166 5.23 -8.01 2.72
CA HIS A 166 3.80 -7.81 2.86
C HIS A 166 3.07 -9.16 2.75
N CYS A 167 2.05 -9.34 3.58
CA CYS A 167 1.13 -10.45 3.47
C CYS A 167 -0.28 -9.90 3.33
N LEU A 168 -1.00 -10.43 2.34
CA LEU A 168 -2.38 -10.06 2.06
C LEU A 168 -3.23 -10.17 3.34
N SER A 169 -3.98 -9.11 3.62
CA SER A 169 -4.93 -9.03 4.73
C SER A 169 -5.80 -10.31 4.77
N PRO A 170 -5.93 -11.00 5.92
CA PRO A 170 -6.61 -12.30 5.98
C PRO A 170 -8.08 -12.28 5.50
N TRP A 171 -8.74 -11.13 5.66
CA TRP A 171 -10.13 -10.92 5.25
C TRP A 171 -10.27 -10.37 3.83
N ALA A 172 -9.17 -10.05 3.14
CA ALA A 172 -9.24 -9.63 1.75
C ALA A 172 -9.83 -10.75 0.89
N ARG A 173 -10.68 -10.37 -0.05
CA ARG A 173 -11.29 -11.24 -1.06
C ARG A 173 -11.01 -10.66 -2.43
N ARG A 174 -10.56 -11.51 -3.33
CA ARG A 174 -10.36 -11.17 -4.74
C ARG A 174 -11.71 -11.02 -5.43
N ARG A 175 -11.80 -10.06 -6.34
CA ARG A 175 -12.90 -9.90 -7.27
C ARG A 175 -12.50 -10.46 -8.64
N PRO A 176 -13.47 -10.87 -9.48
CA PRO A 176 -13.18 -11.35 -10.84
C PRO A 176 -12.51 -10.29 -11.74
N ASP A 177 -12.73 -9.01 -11.46
CA ASP A 177 -12.14 -7.88 -12.18
C ASP A 177 -10.72 -7.52 -11.71
N GLY A 178 -10.11 -8.33 -10.84
CA GLY A 178 -8.79 -8.06 -10.26
C GLY A 178 -8.80 -7.10 -9.05
N GLY A 179 -9.94 -6.51 -8.71
CA GLY A 179 -10.07 -5.77 -7.47
C GLY A 179 -9.96 -6.67 -6.23
N ILE A 180 -9.83 -6.04 -5.07
CA ILE A 180 -10.03 -6.72 -3.78
C ILE A 180 -11.05 -5.95 -2.95
N TRP A 181 -11.75 -6.66 -2.08
CA TRP A 181 -12.66 -6.08 -1.08
C TRP A 181 -12.54 -6.81 0.25
N TYR A 182 -13.04 -6.18 1.32
CA TYR A 182 -12.82 -6.63 2.70
C TYR A 182 -14.16 -6.85 3.43
N PRO A 183 -14.86 -7.97 3.18
CA PRO A 183 -16.14 -8.26 3.84
C PRO A 183 -15.99 -8.24 5.36
N ALA A 184 -17.05 -7.82 6.06
CA ALA A 184 -17.11 -8.02 7.50
C ALA A 184 -16.88 -9.50 7.82
N PRO A 185 -16.11 -9.82 8.87
CA PRO A 185 -16.01 -11.20 9.33
C PRO A 185 -17.41 -11.72 9.67
N ASP A 186 -17.67 -12.99 9.35
CA ASP A 186 -18.92 -13.64 9.72
C ASP A 186 -19.17 -13.42 11.23
N PRO A 187 -20.41 -13.12 11.65
CA PRO A 187 -20.73 -13.12 13.07
C PRO A 187 -20.31 -14.47 13.65
N LEU A 188 -19.55 -14.46 14.76
CA LEU A 188 -19.30 -15.70 15.48
C LEU A 188 -20.65 -16.37 15.75
N PRO A 189 -20.80 -17.69 15.52
CA PRO A 189 -22.04 -18.37 15.85
C PRO A 189 -22.36 -18.07 17.31
N LEU A 190 -23.58 -17.60 17.57
CA LEU A 190 -24.08 -17.40 18.92
C LEU A 190 -23.88 -18.72 19.64
N GLN A 191 -23.02 -18.73 20.66
CA GLN A 191 -22.95 -19.88 21.55
C GLN A 191 -24.31 -19.97 22.22
N GLU A 192 -25.15 -20.92 21.78
CA GLU A 192 -26.38 -21.25 22.46
C GLU A 192 -26.01 -21.53 23.92
N GLY A 193 -26.50 -20.66 24.80
CA GLY A 193 -26.24 -20.76 26.22
C GLY A 193 -26.58 -22.17 26.67
N SER A 194 -25.59 -22.84 27.27
CA SER A 194 -25.78 -24.10 27.96
C SER A 194 -26.99 -23.97 28.89
N HIS A 195 -28.13 -24.54 28.47
CA HIS A 195 -29.27 -24.81 29.33
C HIS A 195 -28.77 -25.76 30.43
N ARG A 196 -28.31 -25.18 31.55
CA ARG A 196 -28.37 -25.89 32.83
C ARG A 196 -29.82 -25.85 33.26
N SER A 197 -30.54 -26.92 32.97
CA SER A 197 -31.73 -27.25 33.75
C SER A 197 -31.28 -28.06 34.98
N PRO A 198 -31.81 -27.76 36.18
CA PRO A 198 -31.56 -28.54 37.39
C PRO A 198 -32.21 -29.92 37.32
#